data_AF-A0A6A6KU03-F1
#
_entry.id   AF-A0A6A6KU03-F1
#
_cell.length_a   1.000
_cell.length_b   1.000
_cell.length_c   1.000
_cell.angle_alpha   90.00
_cell.angle_beta   90.00
_cell.angle_gamma   90.00
#
_symmetry.space_group_name_H-M   'P 1'
#
loop_
_entity.id
_entity.type
_entity.pdbx_description
1 polymer ?
#
loop_
_entity_poly.entity_id
_entity_poly.type
_entity_poly.pdbx_seq_one_letter_code
_entity_poly.pdbx_strand_id
1 'polypeptide(L)'
;MQILDGTPLRPGGTVPMTVSQAKFEQKGDRFIPKKVDKKKKKKLKQVEEKILGWGGLDDKKVSIPATVVLRYMFTPVEMRADENLRSELELDVKEECVKLGPVDSVKVCENHPQGVVLVKFKDRKDARKCIELMNGRWFGGRQINASEDDGLVNHTLVRDFDNDAERLEQFGAELEAD
;
A
#
# COMPACT_ATOMS: atom_id res chain seq x y z
N MET A 1 -0.88 55.01 -3.15
CA MET A 1 -0.13 53.75 -3.35
C MET A 1 -1.07 52.73 -3.98
N GLN A 2 -1.14 52.68 -5.31
CA GLN A 2 -1.91 51.69 -6.08
C GLN A 2 -1.01 50.47 -6.32
N ILE A 3 -1.04 49.53 -5.37
CA ILE A 3 -0.25 48.30 -5.46
C ILE A 3 -1.08 47.31 -6.28
N LEU A 4 -0.52 46.78 -7.38
CA LEU A 4 -1.09 45.76 -8.28
C LEU A 4 -2.23 46.19 -9.22
N ASP A 5 -2.56 47.48 -9.30
CA ASP A 5 -3.51 48.01 -10.29
C ASP A 5 -2.94 47.85 -11.73
N GLY A 6 -3.68 47.18 -12.61
CA GLY A 6 -3.26 46.86 -13.98
C GLY A 6 -2.47 45.54 -14.16
N THR A 7 -2.22 44.78 -13.08
CA THR A 7 -1.52 43.48 -13.18
C THR A 7 -2.47 42.34 -13.57
N PRO A 8 -2.00 41.29 -14.28
CA PRO A 8 -2.88 40.20 -14.67
C PRO A 8 -3.28 39.33 -13.47
N LEU A 9 -4.57 39.03 -13.34
CA LEU A 9 -5.13 38.25 -12.21
C LEU A 9 -4.52 36.84 -12.09
N ARG A 10 -4.03 36.29 -13.20
CA ARG A 10 -3.32 35.01 -13.27
C ARG A 10 -2.05 35.19 -14.09
N PRO A 11 -0.97 34.44 -13.79
CA PRO A 11 0.23 34.42 -14.63
C PRO A 11 -0.14 34.10 -16.09
N GLY A 12 0.20 35.01 -17.01
CA GLY A 12 -0.11 34.85 -18.44
C GLY A 12 -1.56 35.17 -18.85
N GLY A 13 -2.41 35.60 -17.92
CA GLY A 13 -3.77 36.06 -18.23
C GLY A 13 -3.79 37.46 -18.83
N THR A 14 -4.73 37.73 -19.73
CA THR A 14 -4.95 39.06 -20.34
C THR A 14 -5.92 39.95 -19.57
N VAL A 15 -6.52 39.45 -18.48
CA VAL A 15 -7.49 40.21 -17.66
C VAL A 15 -6.73 41.02 -16.62
N PRO A 16 -6.63 42.36 -16.76
CA PRO A 16 -5.99 43.21 -15.76
C PRO A 16 -6.89 43.30 -14.51
N MET A 17 -6.27 43.21 -13.35
CA MET A 17 -6.90 43.46 -12.06
C MET A 17 -6.97 44.97 -11.83
N THR A 18 -8.13 45.46 -11.36
CA THR A 18 -8.29 46.84 -10.92
C THR A 18 -8.30 46.91 -9.40
N VAL A 19 -7.42 47.73 -8.81
CA VAL A 19 -7.30 47.88 -7.36
C VAL A 19 -7.70 49.30 -6.98
N SER A 20 -8.86 49.43 -6.33
CA SER A 20 -9.32 50.71 -5.77
C SER A 20 -9.44 50.63 -4.25
N GLN A 21 -9.26 51.76 -3.58
CA GLN A 21 -9.48 51.83 -2.14
C GLN A 21 -10.96 51.53 -1.86
N ALA A 22 -11.20 50.57 -0.97
CA ALA A 22 -12.55 50.17 -0.63
C ALA A 22 -13.35 51.34 -0.05
N LYS A 23 -14.50 51.65 -0.67
CA LYS A 23 -15.49 52.58 -0.13
C LYS A 23 -16.55 51.77 0.62
N PHE A 24 -16.52 51.86 1.94
CA PHE A 24 -17.49 51.18 2.79
C PHE A 24 -18.68 52.11 3.04
N GLU A 25 -19.63 52.10 2.11
CA GLU A 25 -20.89 52.82 2.26
C GLU A 25 -21.95 51.89 2.84
N GLN A 26 -22.61 52.34 3.91
CA GLN A 26 -23.74 51.61 4.47
C GLN A 26 -24.88 51.62 3.45
N LYS A 27 -25.30 50.44 2.97
CA LYS A 27 -26.50 50.34 2.13
C LYS A 27 -27.74 50.70 2.96
N GLY A 28 -28.29 51.89 2.72
CA GLY A 28 -29.50 52.40 3.37
C GLY A 28 -29.25 53.21 4.64
N ASP A 29 -30.27 53.94 5.10
CA ASP A 29 -30.17 54.94 6.18
C ASP A 29 -29.90 54.34 7.57
N ARG A 30 -30.01 53.03 7.76
CA ARG A 30 -29.81 52.36 9.06
C ARG A 30 -29.05 51.04 8.94
N PHE A 31 -28.07 50.86 9.82
CA PHE A 31 -27.33 49.60 9.97
C PHE A 31 -28.27 48.53 10.55
N ILE A 32 -28.58 47.50 9.75
CA ILE A 32 -29.35 46.34 10.21
C ILE A 32 -28.37 45.26 10.63
N PRO A 33 -28.15 45.02 11.95
CA PRO A 33 -27.31 43.93 12.38
C PRO A 33 -27.93 42.60 11.93
N LYS A 34 -27.15 41.78 11.22
CA LYS A 34 -27.56 40.46 10.78
C LYS A 34 -27.86 39.62 12.03
N LYS A 35 -29.14 39.33 12.31
CA LYS A 35 -29.54 38.41 13.38
C LYS A 35 -29.11 37.00 12.95
N VAL A 36 -27.96 36.56 13.45
CA VAL A 36 -27.45 35.20 13.19
C VAL A 36 -27.96 34.29 14.29
N ASP A 37 -28.67 33.22 13.93
CA ASP A 37 -29.11 32.21 14.89
C ASP A 37 -27.92 31.65 15.67
N LYS A 38 -28.01 31.64 17.01
CA LYS A 38 -26.97 31.10 17.89
C LYS A 38 -26.58 29.66 17.51
N LYS A 39 -27.55 28.85 17.07
CA LYS A 39 -27.32 27.47 16.58
C LYS A 39 -26.49 27.44 15.29
N LYS A 40 -26.77 28.32 14.33
CA LYS A 40 -26.05 28.40 13.05
C LYS A 40 -24.61 28.88 13.26
N LYS A 41 -24.41 29.86 14.15
CA LYS A 41 -23.08 30.35 14.54
C LYS A 41 -22.23 29.26 15.22
N LYS A 42 -22.83 28.43 16.08
CA LYS A 42 -22.12 27.32 16.74
C LYS A 42 -21.71 26.22 15.74
N LYS A 43 -22.57 25.90 14.77
CA LYS A 43 -22.25 24.95 13.69
C LYS A 43 -21.13 25.45 12.80
N LEU A 44 -21.18 26.71 12.35
CA LEU A 44 -20.11 27.29 11.54
C LEU A 44 -18.78 27.31 12.30
N LYS A 45 -18.78 27.68 13.59
CA LYS A 45 -17.57 27.61 14.43
C LYS A 45 -17.00 26.20 14.54
N GLN A 46 -17.85 25.18 14.72
CA GLN A 46 -17.39 23.78 14.75
C GLN A 46 -16.79 23.31 13.42
N VAL A 47 -17.36 23.76 12.30
CA VAL A 47 -16.85 23.42 10.97
C VAL A 47 -15.53 24.15 10.71
N GLU A 48 -15.45 25.44 11.07
CA GLU A 48 -14.25 26.26 10.99
C GLU A 48 -13.12 25.69 11.87
N GLU A 49 -13.41 25.28 13.10
CA GLU A 49 -12.45 24.65 14.02
C GLU A 49 -11.97 23.28 13.52
N LYS A 50 -12.82 22.53 12.80
CA LYS A 50 -12.42 21.29 12.12
C LYS A 50 -11.57 21.52 10.87
N ILE A 51 -11.79 22.61 10.14
CA ILE A 51 -11.05 22.93 8.90
C ILE A 51 -9.72 23.62 9.21
N LEU A 52 -9.70 24.51 10.21
CA LEU A 52 -8.52 25.26 10.65
C LEU A 52 -7.75 24.55 11.78
N GLY A 53 -8.30 23.47 12.31
CA GLY A 53 -7.60 22.64 13.27
C GLY A 53 -6.42 21.95 12.61
N TRP A 54 -5.21 22.39 12.93
CA TRP A 54 -3.95 21.65 12.73
C TRP A 54 -3.89 20.36 13.59
N GLY A 55 -5.05 19.82 13.98
CA GLY A 55 -5.19 18.74 14.94
C GLY A 55 -5.22 17.37 14.27
N GLY A 56 -4.06 16.71 14.22
CA GLY A 56 -3.99 15.27 14.48
C GLY A 56 -4.23 14.30 13.32
N LEU A 57 -3.96 14.71 12.07
CA LEU A 57 -3.74 13.70 11.01
C LEU A 57 -2.28 13.22 10.95
N ASP A 58 -1.33 14.06 11.40
CA ASP A 58 0.11 13.81 11.28
C ASP A 58 0.73 12.98 12.43
N ASP A 59 0.03 12.81 13.56
CA ASP A 59 0.56 12.02 14.71
C ASP A 59 0.31 10.50 14.58
N LYS A 60 -0.39 10.06 13.54
CA LYS A 60 -0.45 8.63 13.24
C LYS A 60 0.89 8.22 12.67
N LYS A 61 1.72 7.58 13.50
CA LYS A 61 2.97 6.91 13.11
C LYS A 61 2.80 6.30 11.71
N VAL A 62 3.46 6.89 10.72
CA VAL A 62 3.38 6.43 9.33
C VAL A 62 3.93 5.01 9.27
N SER A 63 3.02 4.02 9.22
CA SER A 63 3.36 2.62 9.05
C SER A 63 3.69 2.41 7.58
N ILE A 64 4.98 2.27 7.27
CA ILE A 64 5.43 1.96 5.91
C ILE A 64 5.26 0.44 5.73
N PRO A 65 4.38 -0.03 4.84
CA PRO A 65 4.24 -1.46 4.58
C PRO A 65 5.50 -1.98 3.90
N ALA A 66 5.84 -3.24 4.18
CA ALA A 66 6.96 -3.92 3.54
C ALA A 66 6.60 -5.37 3.28
N THR A 67 7.14 -5.93 2.20
CA THR A 67 6.93 -7.33 1.82
C THR A 67 8.22 -8.10 2.07
N VAL A 68 8.09 -9.27 2.70
CA VAL A 68 9.18 -10.22 2.92
C VAL A 68 9.01 -11.37 1.94
N VAL A 69 10.10 -11.73 1.27
CA VAL A 69 10.21 -12.87 0.38
C VAL A 69 10.88 -14.00 1.14
N LEU A 70 10.17 -15.12 1.31
CA LEU A 70 10.72 -16.37 1.83
C LEU A 70 11.00 -17.30 0.65
N ARG A 71 12.27 -17.59 0.38
CA ARG A 71 12.74 -18.52 -0.64
C ARG A 71 12.97 -19.91 -0.05
N TYR A 72 12.79 -20.92 -0.89
CA TYR A 72 13.02 -22.34 -0.61
C TYR A 72 12.08 -22.93 0.45
N MET A 73 10.86 -22.41 0.54
CA MET A 73 9.83 -22.94 1.46
C MET A 73 9.25 -24.27 0.97
N PHE A 74 9.20 -24.48 -0.35
CA PHE A 74 8.65 -25.68 -0.99
C PHE A 74 9.30 -25.88 -2.37
N THR A 75 8.96 -26.97 -3.06
CA THR A 75 9.22 -27.12 -4.49
C THR A 75 7.94 -27.19 -5.30
N PRO A 76 7.95 -26.73 -6.57
CA PRO A 76 6.78 -26.85 -7.43
C PRO A 76 6.36 -28.31 -7.63
N VAL A 77 7.27 -29.28 -7.47
CA VAL A 77 6.95 -30.71 -7.51
C VAL A 77 6.11 -31.14 -6.32
N GLU A 78 6.52 -30.77 -5.10
CA GLU A 78 5.76 -31.05 -3.86
C GLU A 78 4.38 -30.36 -3.89
N MET A 79 4.33 -29.11 -4.37
CA MET A 79 3.08 -28.34 -4.47
C MET A 79 2.09 -28.93 -5.49
N ARG A 80 2.58 -29.62 -6.53
CA ARG A 80 1.74 -30.33 -7.52
C ARG A 80 1.30 -31.70 -7.01
N ALA A 81 2.09 -32.33 -6.14
CA ALA A 81 1.75 -33.63 -5.56
C ALA A 81 0.59 -33.51 -4.56
N ASP A 82 0.60 -32.48 -3.72
CA ASP A 82 -0.39 -32.27 -2.66
C ASP A 82 -1.05 -30.89 -2.76
N GLU A 83 -2.31 -30.85 -3.18
CA GLU A 83 -3.09 -29.59 -3.26
C GLU A 83 -3.32 -28.94 -1.88
N ASN A 84 -3.36 -29.74 -0.80
CA ASN A 84 -3.53 -29.26 0.56
C ASN A 84 -2.31 -28.50 1.08
N LEU A 85 -1.11 -28.80 0.55
CA LEU A 85 0.15 -28.21 1.01
C LEU A 85 0.13 -26.68 0.90
N ARG A 86 -0.53 -26.14 -0.13
CA ARG A 86 -0.69 -24.69 -0.32
C ARG A 86 -1.39 -24.04 0.87
N SER A 87 -2.49 -24.64 1.32
CA SER A 87 -3.32 -24.09 2.39
C SER A 87 -2.64 -24.24 3.75
N GLU A 88 -2.00 -25.39 3.99
CA GLU A 88 -1.21 -25.63 5.19
C GLU A 88 -0.05 -24.64 5.31
N LEU A 89 0.72 -24.47 4.22
CA LEU A 89 1.86 -23.54 4.20
C LEU A 89 1.41 -22.09 4.40
N GLU A 90 0.30 -21.68 3.81
CA GLU A 90 -0.25 -20.34 4.01
C GLU A 90 -0.66 -20.10 5.47
N LEU A 91 -1.29 -21.09 6.11
CA LEU A 91 -1.67 -21.01 7.52
C LEU A 91 -0.46 -20.98 8.44
N ASP A 92 0.49 -21.91 8.28
CA ASP A 92 1.70 -22.00 9.10
C ASP A 92 2.52 -20.71 9.04
N VAL A 93 2.76 -20.19 7.84
CA VAL A 93 3.50 -18.93 7.65
C VAL A 93 2.75 -17.76 8.27
N LYS A 94 1.42 -17.73 8.14
CA LYS A 94 0.59 -16.68 8.72
C LYS A 94 0.64 -16.71 10.25
N GLU A 95 0.51 -17.88 10.88
CA GLU A 95 0.55 -18.02 12.33
C GLU A 95 1.92 -17.63 12.91
N GLU A 96 3.02 -18.02 12.25
CA GLU A 96 4.36 -17.64 12.66
C GLU A 96 4.62 -16.13 12.47
N CYS A 97 4.21 -15.55 11.34
CA CYS A 97 4.41 -14.12 11.06
C CYS A 97 3.53 -13.21 11.93
N VAL A 98 2.33 -13.65 12.33
CA VAL A 98 1.45 -12.90 13.24
C VAL A 98 2.07 -12.73 14.63
N LYS A 99 2.90 -13.68 15.09
CA LYS A 99 3.63 -13.55 16.37
C LYS A 99 4.66 -12.41 16.36
N LEU A 100 5.16 -12.06 15.17
CA LEU A 100 6.17 -11.02 15.00
C LEU A 100 5.57 -9.63 14.84
N GLY A 101 4.41 -9.54 14.19
CA GLY A 101 3.72 -8.28 13.98
C GLY A 101 2.45 -8.38 13.12
N PRO A 102 1.77 -7.25 12.89
CA PRO A 102 0.55 -7.21 12.10
C PRO A 102 0.82 -7.48 10.61
N VAL A 103 0.37 -8.65 10.15
CA VAL A 103 0.40 -9.07 8.74
C VAL A 103 -0.82 -8.51 8.00
N ASP A 104 -0.60 -8.07 6.76
CA ASP A 104 -1.62 -7.57 5.83
C ASP A 104 -2.12 -8.71 4.92
N SER A 105 -1.21 -9.44 4.28
CA SER A 105 -1.52 -10.59 3.43
C SER A 105 -0.35 -11.56 3.31
N VAL A 106 -0.66 -12.83 3.07
CA VAL A 106 0.30 -13.90 2.72
C VAL A 106 -0.08 -14.42 1.34
N LYS A 107 0.90 -14.68 0.47
CA LYS A 107 0.67 -15.23 -0.87
C LYS A 107 1.74 -16.26 -1.21
N VAL A 108 1.31 -17.48 -1.48
CA VAL A 108 2.17 -18.58 -1.95
C VAL A 108 2.27 -18.53 -3.48
N CYS A 109 3.49 -18.55 -4.02
CA CYS A 109 3.74 -18.51 -5.47
C CYS A 109 4.07 -19.92 -6.00
N GLU A 110 3.04 -20.73 -6.24
CA GLU A 110 3.14 -22.17 -6.56
C GLU A 110 4.07 -22.52 -7.72
N ASN A 111 4.09 -21.68 -8.76
CA ASN A 111 4.86 -21.94 -9.97
C ASN A 111 6.30 -21.40 -9.90
N HIS A 112 6.69 -20.77 -8.79
CA HIS A 112 8.02 -20.20 -8.66
C HIS A 112 9.05 -21.32 -8.43
N PRO A 113 10.12 -21.42 -9.25
CA PRO A 113 11.07 -22.54 -9.15
C PRO A 113 11.79 -22.61 -7.80
N GLN A 114 12.02 -21.45 -7.16
CA GLN A 114 12.62 -21.36 -5.83
C GLN A 114 11.62 -21.49 -4.67
N GLY A 115 10.35 -21.83 -4.91
CA GLY A 115 9.34 -22.01 -3.85
C GLY A 115 9.15 -20.78 -2.97
N VAL A 116 8.66 -19.70 -3.57
CA VAL A 116 8.58 -18.39 -2.93
C VAL A 116 7.24 -18.18 -2.23
N VAL A 117 7.30 -17.68 -0.99
CA VAL A 117 6.15 -17.16 -0.25
C VAL A 117 6.36 -15.68 0.03
N LEU A 118 5.34 -14.87 -0.28
CA LEU A 118 5.33 -13.43 -0.05
C LEU A 118 4.50 -13.12 1.20
N VAL A 119 5.09 -12.40 2.15
CA VAL A 119 4.40 -11.95 3.37
C VAL A 119 4.44 -10.44 3.43
N LYS A 120 3.27 -9.80 3.34
CA LYS A 120 3.14 -8.36 3.42
C LYS A 120 2.82 -7.94 4.85
N PHE A 121 3.69 -7.13 5.46
CA PHE A 121 3.50 -6.56 6.79
C PHE A 121 3.00 -5.14 6.72
N LYS A 122 2.26 -4.69 7.75
CA LYS A 122 1.83 -3.29 7.88
C LYS A 122 2.97 -2.35 8.25
N ASP A 123 3.95 -2.85 9.00
CA ASP A 123 5.11 -2.10 9.47
C ASP A 123 6.42 -2.74 8.97
N ARG A 124 7.27 -1.94 8.31
CA ARG A 124 8.61 -2.34 7.85
C ARG A 124 9.52 -2.84 8.98
N LYS A 125 9.33 -2.35 10.20
CA LYS A 125 10.11 -2.79 11.37
C LYS A 125 9.88 -4.27 11.69
N ASP A 126 8.64 -4.73 11.56
CA ASP A 126 8.29 -6.11 11.88
C ASP A 126 8.69 -7.05 10.74
N ALA A 127 8.62 -6.58 9.49
CA ALA A 127 9.21 -7.28 8.35
C ALA A 127 10.71 -7.57 8.53
N ARG A 128 11.50 -6.58 9.01
CA ARG A 128 12.93 -6.78 9.29
C ARG A 128 13.21 -7.81 10.39
N LYS A 129 12.44 -7.78 11.47
CA LYS A 129 12.53 -8.80 12.53
C LYS A 129 12.21 -10.19 11.98
N CYS A 130 11.21 -10.29 11.09
CA CYS A 130 10.88 -11.54 10.41
C CYS A 130 12.05 -12.05 9.57
N ILE A 131 12.70 -11.18 8.80
CA ILE A 131 13.89 -11.54 8.01
C ILE A 131 15.00 -12.06 8.93
N GLU A 132 15.35 -11.35 10.00
CA GLU A 132 16.40 -11.76 10.93
C GLU A 132 16.11 -13.11 11.59
N LEU A 133 14.84 -13.39 11.91
CA LEU A 133 14.43 -14.60 12.60
C LEU A 133 14.28 -15.80 11.65
N MET A 134 13.77 -15.59 10.44
CA MET A 134 13.47 -16.64 9.47
C MET A 134 14.66 -16.98 8.57
N ASN A 135 15.55 -16.02 8.29
CA ASN A 135 16.68 -16.27 7.40
C ASN A 135 17.62 -17.35 7.98
N GLY A 136 17.83 -18.44 7.24
CA GLY A 136 18.67 -19.57 7.66
C GLY A 136 17.95 -20.58 8.55
N ARG A 137 16.64 -20.44 8.82
CA ARG A 137 15.86 -21.49 9.48
C ARG A 137 15.69 -22.71 8.59
N TRP A 138 15.44 -23.86 9.20
CA TRP A 138 15.14 -25.09 8.50
C TRP A 138 13.62 -25.29 8.41
N PHE A 139 13.13 -25.59 7.21
CA PHE A 139 11.73 -25.90 6.92
C PHE A 139 11.68 -27.03 5.91
N GLY A 140 10.92 -28.11 6.17
CA GLY A 140 10.79 -29.24 5.24
C GLY A 140 12.13 -29.88 4.82
N GLY A 141 13.13 -29.89 5.70
CA GLY A 141 14.47 -30.42 5.39
C GLY A 141 15.37 -29.50 4.56
N ARG A 142 14.97 -28.24 4.32
CA ARG A 142 15.74 -27.24 3.55
C ARG A 142 15.98 -25.99 4.37
N GLN A 143 17.04 -25.26 4.08
CA GLN A 143 17.26 -23.95 4.67
C GLN A 143 16.51 -22.87 3.88
N ILE A 144 15.71 -22.08 4.59
CA ILE A 144 14.96 -20.97 3.99
C ILE A 144 15.82 -19.70 3.96
N ASN A 145 15.60 -18.88 2.94
CA ASN A 145 16.26 -17.59 2.84
C ASN A 145 15.19 -16.49 2.84
N ALA A 146 15.29 -15.57 3.79
CA ALA A 146 14.35 -14.46 3.92
C ALA A 146 15.03 -13.16 3.47
N SER A 147 14.36 -12.38 2.61
CA SER A 147 14.81 -11.03 2.24
C SER A 147 13.64 -10.05 2.13
N GLU A 148 13.94 -8.75 2.17
CA GLU A 148 12.99 -7.71 1.83
C GLU A 148 12.74 -7.73 0.31
N ASP A 149 11.51 -7.48 -0.13
CA ASP A 149 11.15 -7.35 -1.54
C ASP A 149 11.32 -5.90 -2.00
N ASP A 150 12.02 -5.72 -3.13
CA ASP A 150 12.23 -4.40 -3.74
C ASP A 150 11.03 -3.95 -4.61
N GLY A 151 10.03 -4.82 -4.81
CA GLY A 151 8.81 -4.53 -5.58
C GLY A 151 9.00 -4.47 -7.10
N LEU A 152 10.20 -4.72 -7.60
CA LEU A 152 10.51 -4.74 -9.04
C LEU A 152 10.08 -6.04 -9.73
N VAL A 153 10.09 -7.15 -9.00
CA VAL A 153 9.86 -8.49 -9.57
C VAL A 153 8.49 -9.00 -9.16
N ASN A 154 7.67 -9.34 -10.15
CA ASN A 154 6.39 -10.01 -9.92
C ASN A 154 6.63 -11.52 -9.72
N HIS A 155 6.98 -11.93 -8.49
CA HIS A 155 7.27 -13.34 -8.15
C HIS A 155 6.14 -14.31 -8.51
N THR A 156 4.91 -13.84 -8.67
CA THR A 156 3.76 -14.67 -9.07
C THR A 156 3.78 -15.09 -10.54
N LEU A 157 4.50 -14.35 -11.39
CA LEU A 157 4.61 -14.61 -12.83
C LEU A 157 5.92 -15.30 -13.19
N VAL A 158 6.86 -15.40 -12.24
CA VAL A 158 8.13 -16.09 -12.46
C VAL A 158 7.86 -17.58 -12.56
N ARG A 159 8.22 -18.16 -13.70
CA ARG A 159 8.07 -19.58 -14.02
C ARG A 159 9.32 -20.05 -14.74
N ASP A 160 9.63 -21.32 -14.57
CA ASP A 160 10.69 -21.98 -15.32
C ASP A 160 10.11 -22.51 -16.64
N PHE A 161 10.34 -21.76 -17.72
CA PHE A 161 9.77 -22.08 -19.03
C PHE A 161 10.40 -23.33 -19.66
N ASP A 162 11.67 -23.59 -19.39
CA ASP A 162 12.40 -24.73 -19.98
C ASP A 162 11.86 -26.04 -19.38
N ASN A 163 11.76 -26.10 -18.05
CA ASN A 163 11.19 -27.24 -17.34
C ASN A 163 9.69 -27.46 -17.68
N ASP A 164 8.91 -26.37 -17.79
CA ASP A 164 7.51 -26.48 -18.20
C ASP A 164 7.37 -26.98 -19.67
N ALA A 165 8.35 -26.70 -20.55
CA ALA A 165 8.37 -27.17 -21.95
C ALA A 165 8.76 -28.65 -22.06
N GLU A 166 9.82 -29.09 -21.38
CA GLU A 166 10.22 -30.51 -21.31
C GLU A 166 9.07 -31.38 -20.80
N ARG A 167 8.35 -30.89 -19.78
CA ARG A 167 7.16 -31.58 -19.26
C ARG A 167 6.03 -31.67 -20.27
N LEU A 168 5.81 -30.62 -21.06
CA LEU A 168 4.76 -30.61 -22.09
C LEU A 168 5.07 -31.62 -23.21
N GLU A 169 6.34 -31.72 -23.60
CA GLU A 169 6.80 -32.73 -24.56
C GLU A 169 6.61 -34.15 -24.02
N GLN A 170 6.97 -34.39 -22.75
CA GLN A 170 6.77 -35.68 -22.11
C GLN A 170 5.29 -36.08 -22.04
N PHE A 171 4.40 -35.16 -21.68
CA PHE A 171 2.97 -35.41 -21.69
C PHE A 171 2.43 -35.66 -23.11
N GLY A 172 2.97 -34.96 -24.12
CA GLY A 172 2.64 -35.23 -25.52
C GLY A 172 3.04 -36.65 -25.95
N ALA A 173 4.25 -37.07 -25.59
CA ALA A 173 4.73 -38.42 -25.87
C ALA A 173 3.91 -39.52 -25.18
N GLU A 174 3.42 -39.28 -23.95
CA GLU A 174 2.50 -40.20 -23.26
C GLU A 174 1.16 -40.34 -23.99
N LEU A 175 0.61 -39.25 -24.53
CA LEU A 175 -0.65 -39.29 -25.29
C LEU A 175 -0.50 -39.92 -26.69
N GLU A 176 0.66 -39.81 -27.31
CA GLU A 176 0.94 -40.43 -28.63
C GLU A 176 1.28 -41.93 -28.52
N ALA A 177 1.60 -42.41 -27.32
CA ALA A 177 1.94 -43.81 -27.07
C ALA A 177 0.71 -44.73 -26.83
N ASP A 178 -0.47 -44.15 -26.57
CA ASP A 178 -1.79 -44.82 -26.48
C ASP A 178 -2.58 -44.75 -27.79
#